data_AF-A0A7C2PR20-F1
#
_entry.id   AF-A0A7C2PR20-F1
#
_cell.length_a   1.000
_cell.length_b   1.000
_cell.length_c   1.000
_cell.angle_alpha   90.00
_cell.angle_beta   90.00
_cell.angle_gamma   90.00
#
_symmetry.space_group_name_H-M   'P 1'
#
loop_
_entity.id
_entity.type
_entity.pdbx_description
1 polymer ?
#
loop_
_entity_poly.entity_id
_entity_poly.type
_entity_poly.pdbx_seq_one_letter_code
_entity_poly.pdbx_strand_id
1 'polypeptide(L)'
;MKKIFAVLMALGFLGSGWAAEKAEGSKDASPQMMLGAATHYVDTILSNAADSLTLIASSPEAKKGEWKGIRPYLAQIKEKLPGVYSFILPNGDYYTLDRDFTNLNLSNRGYFKPLFAGNTVKGFPIFSRSTGKRSVFVAVPIV
;
A
#
# COMPACT_ATOMS: atom_id res chain seq x y z
N MET A 1 57.41 -20.32 -18.33
CA MET A 1 58.46 -19.68 -17.50
C MET A 1 57.80 -18.95 -16.34
N LYS A 2 58.32 -19.15 -15.11
CA LYS A 2 58.03 -18.47 -13.81
C LYS A 2 56.61 -18.72 -13.24
N LYS A 3 56.35 -19.68 -12.33
CA LYS A 3 56.67 -19.80 -10.87
C LYS A 3 56.29 -18.54 -10.08
N ILE A 4 55.45 -18.61 -9.03
CA ILE A 4 55.80 -18.50 -7.58
C ILE A 4 54.48 -18.64 -6.77
N PHE A 5 54.25 -19.72 -6.00
CA PHE A 5 54.50 -19.95 -4.56
C PHE A 5 53.62 -19.18 -3.56
N ALA A 6 52.93 -19.95 -2.71
CA ALA A 6 52.06 -19.54 -1.60
C ALA A 6 52.82 -18.81 -0.49
N VAL A 7 52.14 -17.88 0.19
CA VAL A 7 52.52 -17.42 1.53
C VAL A 7 51.30 -17.51 2.44
N LEU A 8 51.32 -18.56 3.26
CA LEU A 8 50.56 -18.67 4.49
C LEU A 8 51.26 -17.76 5.51
N MET A 9 50.58 -16.73 6.04
CA MET A 9 51.11 -15.97 7.17
C MET A 9 50.20 -16.21 8.37
N ALA A 10 50.54 -17.24 9.13
CA ALA A 10 50.12 -17.37 10.51
C ALA A 10 51.08 -16.53 11.36
N LEU A 11 50.56 -15.49 12.03
CA LEU A 11 51.20 -14.97 13.24
C LEU A 11 50.22 -15.20 14.38
N GLY A 12 50.53 -16.20 15.19
CA GLY A 12 50.02 -16.28 16.55
C GLY A 12 50.75 -15.27 17.43
N PHE A 13 49.99 -14.56 18.26
CA PHE A 13 50.47 -14.16 19.57
C PHE A 13 49.53 -14.77 20.61
N LEU A 14 50.10 -15.67 21.40
CA LEU A 14 49.57 -16.12 22.68
C LEU A 14 49.57 -14.93 23.63
N GLY A 15 48.38 -14.47 23.98
CA GLY A 15 48.12 -13.54 25.07
C GLY A 15 46.91 -14.04 25.82
N SER A 16 47.16 -14.75 26.92
CA SER A 16 46.18 -15.27 27.85
C SER A 16 45.33 -14.14 28.42
N GLY A 17 44.12 -14.01 27.89
CA GLY A 17 43.06 -13.17 28.44
C GLY A 17 41.75 -13.85 28.10
N TRP A 18 41.24 -14.66 29.03
CA TRP A 18 39.82 -14.96 29.09
C TRP A 18 39.06 -13.64 29.15
N ALA A 19 38.65 -13.13 28.00
CA ALA A 19 37.40 -12.43 27.88
C ALA A 19 36.54 -13.39 27.07
N ALA A 20 35.60 -14.05 27.76
CA ALA A 20 34.50 -14.71 27.10
C ALA A 20 33.85 -13.66 26.20
N GLU A 21 34.12 -13.73 24.89
CA GLU A 21 33.29 -13.12 23.89
C GLU A 21 31.94 -13.80 24.06
N LYS A 22 31.08 -13.17 24.86
CA LYS A 22 29.67 -13.53 24.92
C LYS A 22 29.19 -13.46 23.47
N ALA A 23 28.94 -14.63 22.92
CA ALA A 23 28.34 -14.82 21.63
C ALA A 23 27.22 -13.79 21.41
N GLU A 24 27.40 -13.04 20.32
CA GLU A 24 26.41 -12.30 19.55
C GLU A 24 25.06 -12.10 20.26
N GLY A 25 24.88 -10.91 20.84
CA GLY A 25 23.53 -10.37 21.03
C GLY A 25 22.84 -10.36 19.67
N SER A 26 21.83 -11.20 19.53
CA SER A 26 21.04 -11.44 18.31
C SER A 26 20.92 -10.19 17.43
N LYS A 27 21.34 -10.28 16.16
CA LYS A 27 20.98 -9.34 15.08
C LYS A 27 19.49 -9.47 14.69
N ASP A 28 18.63 -9.88 15.62
CA ASP A 28 17.21 -10.01 15.40
C ASP A 28 16.56 -8.69 15.81
N ALA A 29 15.84 -8.07 14.87
CA ALA A 29 15.02 -6.91 15.19
C ALA A 29 14.05 -7.29 16.32
N SER A 30 13.97 -6.48 17.38
CA SER A 30 13.03 -6.71 18.46
C SER A 30 11.59 -6.78 17.90
N PRO A 31 10.68 -7.54 18.52
CA PRO A 31 9.28 -7.62 18.09
C PRO A 31 8.63 -6.25 17.89
N GLN A 32 9.02 -5.26 18.71
CA GLN A 32 8.54 -3.88 18.61
C GLN A 32 9.06 -3.17 17.36
N MET A 33 10.34 -3.37 17.00
CA MET A 33 10.89 -2.83 15.75
C MET A 33 10.21 -3.43 14.53
N MET A 34 9.95 -4.74 14.54
CA MET A 34 9.23 -5.43 13.46
C MET A 34 7.78 -4.93 13.32
N LEU A 35 7.06 -4.77 14.44
CA LEU A 35 5.70 -4.25 14.44
C LEU A 35 5.65 -2.80 13.93
N GLY A 36 6.61 -1.97 14.35
CA GLY A 36 6.74 -0.60 13.87
C GLY A 36 6.98 -0.55 12.35
N ALA A 37 7.90 -1.36 11.83
CA ALA A 37 8.18 -1.46 10.41
C ALA A 37 6.96 -1.94 9.61
N ALA A 38 6.24 -2.96 10.11
CA ALA A 38 5.03 -3.45 9.46
C ALA A 38 3.90 -2.40 9.43
N THR A 39 3.71 -1.68 10.54
CA THR A 39 2.71 -0.60 10.64
C THR A 39 3.03 0.51 9.65
N HIS A 40 4.28 0.96 9.63
CA HIS A 40 4.75 1.99 8.70
C HIS A 40 4.59 1.54 7.23
N TYR A 41 4.89 0.28 6.93
CA TYR A 41 4.74 -0.26 5.58
C TYR A 41 3.27 -0.25 5.12
N VAL A 42 2.33 -0.69 5.96
CA VAL A 42 0.90 -0.65 5.64
C VAL A 42 0.41 0.79 5.49
N ASP A 43 0.77 1.69 6.39
CA ASP A 43 0.39 3.10 6.30
C ASP A 43 0.92 3.76 5.01
N THR A 44 2.15 3.43 4.62
CA THR A 44 2.76 3.87 3.36
C THR A 44 1.95 3.41 2.15
N ILE A 45 1.53 2.14 2.11
CA ILE A 45 0.69 1.62 1.01
C ILE A 45 -0.64 2.38 0.93
N LEU A 46 -1.32 2.56 2.06
CA LEU A 46 -2.63 3.23 2.10
C LEU A 46 -2.52 4.71 1.73
N SER A 47 -1.47 5.40 2.20
CA SER A 47 -1.23 6.80 1.90
C SER A 47 -0.85 7.00 0.43
N ASN A 48 0.07 6.19 -0.12
CA ASN A 48 0.42 6.26 -1.54
C ASN A 48 -0.79 5.98 -2.46
N ALA A 49 -1.68 5.07 -2.07
CA ALA A 49 -2.94 4.83 -2.78
C ALA A 49 -3.84 6.07 -2.75
N ALA A 50 -4.01 6.70 -1.57
CA ALA A 50 -4.80 7.91 -1.43
C ALA A 50 -4.22 9.09 -2.24
N ASP A 51 -2.90 9.26 -2.25
CA ASP A 51 -2.23 10.33 -3.01
C ASP A 51 -2.43 10.14 -4.52
N SER A 52 -2.26 8.90 -5.00
CA SER A 52 -2.49 8.57 -6.41
C SER A 52 -3.95 8.81 -6.81
N LEU A 53 -4.91 8.44 -5.95
CA LEU A 53 -6.33 8.70 -6.18
C LEU A 53 -6.64 10.20 -6.12
N THR A 54 -5.96 10.98 -5.28
CA THR A 54 -6.14 12.45 -5.18
C THR A 54 -5.75 13.14 -6.48
N LEU A 55 -4.66 12.69 -7.11
CA LEU A 55 -4.25 13.18 -8.42
C LEU A 55 -5.32 12.88 -9.50
N ILE A 56 -5.87 11.67 -9.51
CA ILE A 56 -6.97 11.31 -10.42
C ILE A 56 -8.22 12.13 -10.13
N ALA A 57 -8.60 12.30 -8.87
CA ALA A 57 -9.78 13.07 -8.46
C ALA A 57 -9.69 14.54 -8.88
N SER A 58 -8.47 15.06 -9.07
CA SER A 58 -8.23 16.43 -9.53
C SER A 58 -8.36 16.59 -11.06
N SER A 59 -8.49 15.50 -11.81
CA SER A 59 -8.63 15.55 -13.28
C SER A 59 -9.96 16.17 -13.73
N PRO A 60 -10.01 16.81 -14.91
CA PRO A 60 -11.27 17.32 -15.47
C PRO A 60 -12.35 16.23 -15.63
N GLU A 61 -11.96 15.03 -16.02
CA GLU A 61 -12.84 13.87 -16.21
C GLU A 61 -13.49 13.46 -14.88
N ALA A 62 -12.71 13.43 -13.79
CA ALA A 62 -13.21 13.17 -12.45
C ALA A 62 -14.24 14.21 -11.99
N LYS A 63 -13.90 15.49 -12.13
CA LYS A 63 -14.80 16.60 -11.74
C LYS A 63 -16.09 16.64 -12.56
N LYS A 64 -16.07 16.15 -13.79
CA LYS A 64 -17.26 16.03 -14.67
C LYS A 64 -18.08 14.76 -14.42
N GLY A 65 -17.61 13.82 -13.62
CA GLY A 65 -18.33 12.55 -13.43
C GLY A 65 -18.13 11.55 -14.58
N GLU A 66 -17.12 11.71 -15.41
CA GLU A 66 -16.97 10.98 -16.67
C GLU A 66 -16.20 9.67 -16.49
N TRP A 67 -16.92 8.57 -16.20
CA TRP A 67 -16.31 7.23 -16.01
C TRP A 67 -15.35 6.85 -17.16
N LYS A 68 -15.76 7.03 -18.42
CA LYS A 68 -14.93 6.66 -19.59
C LYS A 68 -13.58 7.39 -19.60
N GLY A 69 -13.55 8.64 -19.14
CA GLY A 69 -12.33 9.43 -19.05
C GLY A 69 -11.45 9.07 -17.86
N ILE A 70 -12.04 8.67 -16.74
CA ILE A 70 -11.30 8.31 -15.51
C ILE A 70 -10.73 6.89 -15.57
N ARG A 71 -11.42 5.98 -16.26
CA ARG A 71 -11.10 4.55 -16.35
C ARG A 71 -9.63 4.26 -16.72
N PRO A 72 -9.00 4.94 -17.70
CA PRO A 72 -7.59 4.73 -18.04
C PRO A 72 -6.64 5.09 -16.89
N TYR A 73 -6.91 6.17 -16.13
CA TYR A 73 -6.05 6.55 -15.00
C TYR A 73 -6.09 5.50 -13.89
N LEU A 74 -7.29 4.97 -13.57
CA LEU A 74 -7.44 3.90 -12.59
C LEU A 74 -6.74 2.61 -13.05
N ALA A 75 -6.79 2.29 -14.36
CA ALA A 75 -6.09 1.13 -14.91
C ALA A 75 -4.57 1.24 -14.74
N GLN A 76 -3.98 2.43 -14.92
CA GLN A 76 -2.54 2.65 -14.72
C GLN A 76 -2.09 2.42 -13.27
N ILE A 77 -2.90 2.79 -12.28
CA ILE A 77 -2.58 2.52 -10.87
C ILE A 77 -2.69 1.02 -10.57
N LYS A 78 -3.70 0.33 -11.14
CA LYS A 78 -3.91 -1.11 -10.94
C LYS A 78 -2.67 -1.96 -11.28
N GLU A 79 -1.88 -1.55 -12.28
CA GLU A 79 -0.62 -2.21 -12.66
C GLU A 79 0.44 -2.17 -11.55
N LYS A 80 0.41 -1.14 -10.70
CA LYS A 80 1.40 -0.95 -9.61
C LYS A 80 0.88 -1.44 -8.26
N LEU A 81 -0.43 -1.30 -8.03
CA LEU A 81 -1.07 -1.67 -6.78
C LEU A 81 -2.33 -2.50 -7.07
N PRO A 82 -2.27 -3.84 -6.89
CA PRO A 82 -3.43 -4.69 -7.11
C PRO A 82 -4.62 -4.29 -6.22
N GLY A 83 -5.80 -4.21 -6.82
CA GLY A 83 -7.01 -3.81 -6.10
C GLY A 83 -8.25 -3.75 -6.98
N VAL A 84 -9.37 -3.41 -6.34
CA VAL A 84 -10.64 -3.12 -7.01
C VAL A 84 -10.81 -1.62 -7.07
N TYR A 85 -10.51 -1.04 -8.22
CA TYR A 85 -10.61 0.41 -8.44
C TYR A 85 -12.04 0.77 -8.83
N SER A 86 -12.59 1.75 -8.12
CA SER A 86 -13.99 2.13 -8.22
C SER A 86 -14.15 3.62 -8.45
N PHE A 87 -15.22 4.00 -9.16
CA PHE A 87 -15.66 5.39 -9.30
C PHE A 87 -17.09 5.53 -8.78
N ILE A 88 -17.28 6.32 -7.72
CA ILE A 88 -18.54 6.38 -6.95
C ILE A 88 -19.27 7.69 -7.25
N LEU A 89 -20.53 7.59 -7.64
CA LEU A 89 -21.40 8.71 -7.93
C LEU A 89 -22.09 9.25 -6.66
N PRO A 90 -22.59 10.50 -6.67
CA PRO A 90 -23.27 11.10 -5.52
C PRO A 90 -24.52 10.36 -5.03
N ASN A 91 -25.20 9.62 -5.91
CA ASN A 91 -26.35 8.79 -5.55
C ASN A 91 -25.95 7.43 -4.93
N GLY A 92 -24.66 7.13 -4.88
CA GLY A 92 -24.10 5.87 -4.37
C GLY A 92 -23.86 4.80 -5.41
N ASP A 93 -24.34 4.96 -6.64
CA ASP A 93 -24.02 4.03 -7.70
C ASP A 93 -22.54 4.11 -8.05
N TYR A 94 -21.96 3.03 -8.55
CA TYR A 94 -20.54 3.02 -8.82
C TYR A 94 -20.11 2.08 -9.93
N TYR A 95 -18.97 2.43 -10.51
CA TYR A 95 -18.27 1.68 -11.54
C TYR A 95 -17.05 0.99 -10.95
N THR A 96 -16.61 -0.09 -11.59
CA THR A 96 -15.31 -0.70 -11.33
C THR A 96 -14.62 -1.05 -12.64
N LEU A 97 -13.28 -1.10 -12.65
CA LEU A 97 -12.53 -1.53 -13.84
C LEU A 97 -12.96 -2.91 -14.38
N ASP A 98 -13.35 -3.82 -13.47
CA ASP A 98 -13.64 -5.22 -13.81
C ASP A 98 -15.09 -5.43 -14.31
N ARG A 99 -15.99 -4.45 -14.10
CA ARG A 99 -17.43 -4.62 -14.40
C ARG A 99 -18.08 -3.44 -15.13
N ASP A 100 -17.34 -2.36 -15.34
CA ASP A 100 -17.93 -1.04 -15.58
C ASP A 100 -19.05 -0.79 -14.56
N PHE A 101 -20.26 -0.44 -14.98
CA PHE A 101 -21.38 -0.17 -14.09
C PHE A 101 -21.77 -1.42 -13.30
N THR A 102 -21.72 -1.33 -11.97
CA THR A 102 -21.91 -2.51 -11.12
C THR A 102 -23.38 -2.88 -10.87
N ASN A 103 -24.31 -1.96 -11.15
CA ASN A 103 -25.71 -2.04 -10.73
C ASN A 103 -25.89 -2.26 -9.20
N LEU A 104 -24.90 -1.81 -8.43
CA LEU A 104 -24.89 -1.85 -6.97
C LEU A 104 -24.74 -0.41 -6.46
N ASN A 105 -25.18 -0.19 -5.23
CA ASN A 105 -25.15 1.13 -4.60
C ASN A 105 -24.26 1.10 -3.34
N LEU A 106 -23.71 2.22 -2.88
CA LEU A 106 -22.86 2.36 -1.69
C LEU A 106 -23.35 3.42 -0.68
N SER A 107 -24.49 4.07 -0.94
CA SER A 107 -24.99 5.21 -0.15
C SER A 107 -25.21 4.92 1.34
N ASN A 108 -25.57 3.68 1.68
CA ASN A 108 -25.80 3.24 3.06
C ASN A 108 -24.52 2.82 3.82
N ARG A 109 -23.33 3.04 3.25
CA ARG A 109 -22.06 2.74 3.91
C ARG A 109 -21.69 3.84 4.89
N GLY A 110 -21.16 3.48 6.06
CA GLY A 110 -20.76 4.44 7.10
C GLY A 110 -19.72 5.47 6.65
N TYR A 111 -18.87 5.11 5.68
CA TYR A 111 -17.89 6.03 5.09
C TYR A 111 -18.47 6.94 4.00
N PHE A 112 -19.68 6.67 3.50
CA PHE A 112 -20.22 7.35 2.31
C PHE A 112 -20.48 8.83 2.57
N LYS A 113 -21.23 9.16 3.62
CA LYS A 113 -21.52 10.56 3.96
C LYS A 113 -20.24 11.36 4.27
N PRO A 114 -19.29 10.86 5.10
CA PRO A 114 -18.01 11.55 5.30
C PRO A 114 -17.22 11.78 4.01
N LEU A 115 -17.19 10.80 3.09
CA LEU A 115 -16.50 10.91 1.81
C LEU A 115 -17.06 12.06 0.97
N PHE A 116 -18.38 12.11 0.80
CA PHE A 116 -19.04 13.20 0.06
C PHE A 116 -19.06 14.54 0.80
N ALA A 117 -18.69 14.56 2.09
CA ALA A 117 -18.44 15.78 2.85
C ALA A 117 -16.98 16.28 2.73
N GLY A 118 -16.16 15.68 1.85
CA GLY A 118 -14.78 16.11 1.62
C GLY A 118 -13.74 15.39 2.47
N ASN A 119 -14.11 14.30 3.18
CA ASN A 119 -13.15 13.57 4.01
C ASN A 119 -12.57 12.36 3.26
N THR A 120 -11.24 12.30 3.16
CA THR A 120 -10.56 11.10 2.67
C THR A 120 -10.78 9.93 3.62
N VAL A 121 -11.16 8.78 3.06
CA VAL A 121 -11.30 7.52 3.79
C VAL A 121 -10.02 6.73 3.59
N LYS A 122 -9.30 6.42 4.67
CA LYS A 122 -8.12 5.55 4.65
C LYS A 122 -8.31 4.41 5.62
N GLY A 123 -8.16 3.17 5.16
CA GLY A 123 -8.12 2.03 6.08
C GLY A 123 -9.48 1.49 6.52
N PHE A 124 -10.60 1.83 5.87
CA PHE A 124 -11.92 1.41 6.36
C PHE A 124 -12.21 -0.07 6.00
N PRO A 125 -12.43 -0.98 6.97
CA PRO A 125 -12.67 -2.38 6.67
C PRO A 125 -14.06 -2.61 6.05
N ILE A 126 -14.13 -3.37 4.96
CA ILE A 126 -15.37 -3.68 4.25
C ILE A 126 -15.45 -5.14 3.82
N PHE A 127 -16.68 -5.60 3.63
CA PHE A 127 -16.97 -6.65 2.65
C PHE A 127 -17.37 -5.97 1.34
N SER A 128 -16.56 -6.15 0.29
CA SER A 128 -16.82 -5.55 -1.02
C SER A 128 -18.13 -6.08 -1.61
N ARG A 129 -19.03 -5.19 -2.07
CA ARG A 129 -20.29 -5.63 -2.71
C ARG A 129 -20.06 -6.25 -4.07
N SER A 130 -19.07 -5.77 -4.82
CA SER A 130 -18.77 -6.32 -6.14
C SER A 130 -18.09 -7.68 -6.02
N THR A 131 -17.13 -7.87 -5.13
CA THR A 131 -16.33 -9.11 -5.10
C THR A 131 -16.70 -10.10 -4.00
N GLY A 132 -17.46 -9.68 -2.98
CA GLY A 132 -17.75 -10.49 -1.79
C GLY A 132 -16.56 -10.68 -0.84
N LYS A 133 -15.37 -10.14 -1.18
CA LYS A 133 -14.14 -10.32 -0.40
C LYS A 133 -14.06 -9.32 0.75
N ARG A 134 -13.39 -9.72 1.85
CA ARG A 134 -12.92 -8.79 2.89
C ARG A 134 -11.84 -7.90 2.29
N SER A 135 -11.92 -6.60 2.53
CA SER A 135 -11.01 -5.63 1.94
C SER A 135 -10.87 -4.41 2.85
N VAL A 136 -9.81 -3.66 2.62
CA VAL A 136 -9.61 -2.34 3.19
C VAL A 136 -9.96 -1.31 2.11
N PHE A 137 -10.79 -0.33 2.47
CA PHE A 137 -11.27 0.70 1.56
C PHE A 137 -10.46 1.98 1.74
N VAL A 138 -9.99 2.51 0.61
CA VAL A 138 -9.34 3.82 0.49
C VAL A 138 -10.10 4.59 -0.57
N ALA A 139 -10.52 5.81 -0.26
CA ALA A 139 -11.23 6.69 -1.18
C ALA A 139 -10.97 8.15 -0.86
N VAL A 140 -10.93 8.96 -1.90
CA VAL A 140 -10.74 10.42 -1.81
C VAL A 140 -11.98 11.10 -2.36
N PRO A 141 -12.36 12.27 -1.82
CA PRO A 141 -13.42 13.08 -2.41
C PRO A 141 -12.96 13.66 -3.75
N ILE A 142 -13.94 13.95 -4.61
CA ILE A 142 -13.73 14.77 -5.80
C ILE A 142 -14.28 16.15 -5.45
N VAL A 143 -13.41 17.16 -5.50
CA VAL A 143 -13.71 18.57 -5.15
C VAL A 143 -13.44 19.49 -6.32
#